data_AF-A0A3R6T9H1-F1
#
_entry.id   AF-A0A3R6T9H1-F1
#
_cell.length_a   1.000
_cell.length_b   1.000
_cell.length_c   1.000
_cell.angle_alpha   90.00
_cell.angle_beta   90.00
_cell.angle_gamma   90.00
#
_symmetry.space_group_name_H-M   'P 1'
#
loop_
_entity.id
_entity.type
_entity.pdbx_description
1 polymer ?
#
loop_
_entity_poly.entity_id
_entity_poly.type
_entity_poly.pdbx_seq_one_letter_code
_entity_poly.pdbx_strand_id
1 'polypeptide(L)'
;METKATIIRKYAEATLETKVDIICKYYPQIDGIINARIAAMKYIIWEEKEKNRRVDYGELGVRVQSRNGYSDPTGNEASFRANLESAIRKCDFSGDILEGIDNSEKIIEEAYILKDMMEIQHLYELQVDCRVSEERNLFQKYLNQEMNLTDIASSCGIEYHSAVKKITKIRKSVKQEITEILEVASCHVGTK
;
A
#
# COMPACT_ATOMS: atom_id res chain seq x y z
N MET A 1 5.94 -20.35 0.24
CA MET A 1 5.40 -19.04 -0.22
C MET A 1 5.46 -18.09 0.96
N GLU A 2 6.04 -16.90 0.78
CA GLU A 2 5.93 -15.85 1.80
C GLU A 2 4.47 -15.38 1.86
N THR A 3 3.91 -15.27 3.05
CA THR A 3 2.56 -14.73 3.22
C THR A 3 2.56 -13.23 2.97
N LYS A 4 1.47 -12.70 2.40
CA LYS A 4 1.35 -11.26 2.05
C LYS A 4 1.61 -10.33 3.25
N ALA A 5 1.20 -10.75 4.46
CA ALA A 5 1.48 -10.03 5.70
C ALA A 5 2.98 -9.96 6.06
N THR A 6 3.76 -10.98 5.68
CA THR A 6 5.21 -10.98 5.90
C THR A 6 5.92 -9.93 5.04
N ILE A 7 5.39 -9.62 3.86
CA ILE A 7 5.97 -8.62 2.94
C ILE A 7 5.90 -7.22 3.56
N ILE A 8 4.76 -6.86 4.15
CA ILE A 8 4.56 -5.53 4.78
C ILE A 8 5.50 -5.37 5.97
N ARG A 9 5.65 -6.40 6.82
CA ARG A 9 6.60 -6.36 7.94
C ARG A 9 8.04 -6.22 7.46
N LYS A 10 8.44 -7.00 6.46
CA LYS A 10 9.77 -6.89 5.85
C LYS A 10 10.03 -5.49 5.26
N TYR A 11 9.01 -4.89 4.66
CA TYR A 11 9.10 -3.54 4.12
C TYR A 11 9.25 -2.49 5.23
N ALA A 12 8.51 -2.64 6.34
CA ALA A 12 8.60 -1.73 7.49
C ALA A 12 10.01 -1.70 8.12
N GLU A 13 10.67 -2.86 8.19
CA GLU A 13 12.01 -3.03 8.76
C GLU A 13 13.14 -2.77 7.74
N ALA A 14 12.82 -2.51 6.47
CA ALA A 14 13.78 -2.41 5.38
C ALA A 14 14.43 -1.02 5.25
N THR A 15 15.67 -1.00 4.75
CA THR A 15 16.33 0.23 4.28
C THR A 15 15.66 0.76 3.02
N LEU A 16 15.85 2.05 2.69
CA LEU A 16 15.28 2.67 1.48
C LEU A 16 15.54 1.87 0.21
N GLU A 17 16.79 1.47 -0.02
CA GLU A 17 17.13 0.62 -1.17
C GLU A 17 16.35 -0.70 -1.20
N THR A 18 16.22 -1.34 -0.03
CA THR A 18 15.54 -2.63 0.09
C THR A 18 14.03 -2.47 -0.09
N LYS A 19 13.46 -1.34 0.35
CA LYS A 19 12.05 -0.99 0.08
C LYS A 19 11.78 -0.92 -1.42
N VAL A 20 12.64 -0.22 -2.17
CA VAL A 20 12.52 -0.13 -3.65
C VAL A 20 12.66 -1.51 -4.29
N ASP A 21 13.56 -2.36 -3.80
CA ASP A 21 13.71 -3.74 -4.29
C ASP A 21 12.45 -4.59 -4.03
N ILE A 22 11.80 -4.43 -2.86
CA ILE A 22 10.54 -5.11 -2.54
C ILE A 22 9.44 -4.68 -3.52
N ILE A 23 9.29 -3.37 -3.77
CA ILE A 23 8.31 -2.85 -4.74
C ILE A 23 8.57 -3.41 -6.14
N CYS A 24 9.83 -3.39 -6.61
CA CYS A 24 10.18 -3.94 -7.93
C CYS A 24 9.89 -5.45 -8.03
N LYS A 25 10.18 -6.22 -6.97
CA LYS A 25 9.98 -7.68 -6.96
C LYS A 25 8.51 -8.07 -6.99
N TYR A 26 7.66 -7.34 -6.27
CA TYR A 26 6.23 -7.61 -6.16
C TYR A 26 5.38 -6.65 -7.00
N TYR A 27 5.98 -5.99 -8.00
CA TYR A 27 5.37 -4.94 -8.81
C TYR A 27 3.93 -5.25 -9.28
N PRO A 28 3.60 -6.41 -9.88
CA PRO A 28 2.23 -6.66 -10.35
C PRO A 28 1.23 -6.97 -9.22
N GLN A 29 1.71 -7.20 -8.00
CA GLN A 29 0.91 -7.66 -6.85
C GLN A 29 0.82 -6.62 -5.73
N ILE A 30 1.62 -5.56 -5.79
CA ILE A 30 1.82 -4.64 -4.68
C ILE A 30 0.52 -3.90 -4.33
N ASP A 31 -0.23 -3.42 -5.33
CA ASP A 31 -1.56 -2.84 -5.13
C ASP A 31 -2.51 -3.82 -4.45
N GLY A 32 -2.49 -5.08 -4.89
CA GLY A 32 -3.30 -6.14 -4.30
C GLY A 32 -2.91 -6.44 -2.86
N ILE A 33 -1.63 -6.35 -2.51
CA ILE A 33 -1.12 -6.54 -1.14
C ILE A 33 -1.57 -5.37 -0.26
N ILE A 34 -1.40 -4.14 -0.71
CA ILE A 34 -1.79 -2.92 0.00
C ILE A 34 -3.31 -2.92 0.24
N ASN A 35 -4.10 -3.10 -0.83
CA ASN A 35 -5.56 -3.09 -0.75
C ASN A 35 -6.10 -4.21 0.15
N ALA A 36 -5.51 -5.40 0.10
CA ALA A 36 -5.88 -6.49 1.01
C ALA A 36 -5.60 -6.14 2.48
N ARG A 37 -4.48 -5.44 2.75
CA ARG A 37 -4.18 -5.02 4.12
C ARG A 37 -5.09 -3.91 4.61
N ILE A 38 -5.38 -2.91 3.78
CA ILE A 38 -6.37 -1.85 4.08
C ILE A 38 -7.71 -2.49 4.43
N ALA A 39 -8.18 -3.46 3.63
CA ALA A 39 -9.42 -4.18 3.90
C ALA A 39 -9.39 -4.92 5.26
N ALA A 40 -8.27 -5.56 5.59
CA ALA A 40 -8.09 -6.22 6.89
C ALA A 40 -8.10 -5.23 8.05
N MET A 41 -7.44 -4.07 7.93
CA MET A 41 -7.46 -3.01 8.95
C MET A 41 -8.88 -2.47 9.17
N LYS A 42 -9.62 -2.21 8.07
CA LYS A 42 -11.03 -1.80 8.15
C LYS A 42 -11.88 -2.81 8.92
N TYR A 43 -11.67 -4.10 8.67
CA TYR A 43 -12.38 -5.17 9.36
C TYR A 43 -12.07 -5.18 10.86
N ILE A 44 -10.79 -5.09 11.25
CA ILE A 44 -10.37 -5.09 12.66
C ILE A 44 -10.99 -3.90 13.41
N ILE A 45 -10.86 -2.69 12.85
CA ILE A 45 -11.39 -1.46 13.43
C ILE A 45 -12.92 -1.54 13.60
N TRP A 46 -13.60 -2.07 12.58
CA TRP A 46 -15.04 -2.24 12.62
C TRP A 46 -15.49 -3.21 13.72
N GLU A 47 -14.86 -4.39 13.80
CA GLU A 47 -15.19 -5.39 14.82
C GLU A 47 -14.94 -4.87 16.24
N GLU A 48 -13.87 -4.09 16.44
CA GLU A 48 -13.57 -3.49 17.75
C GLU A 48 -14.61 -2.45 18.15
N LYS A 49 -15.00 -1.55 17.23
CA LYS A 49 -16.09 -0.60 17.49
C LYS A 49 -17.41 -1.30 17.74
N GLU A 50 -17.73 -2.35 17.00
CA GLU A 50 -18.96 -3.11 17.18
C GLU A 50 -18.98 -3.85 18.52
N LYS A 51 -17.85 -4.41 18.94
CA LYS A 51 -17.69 -4.98 20.28
C LYS A 51 -17.94 -3.94 21.36
N ASN A 52 -17.35 -2.75 21.25
CA ASN A 52 -17.53 -1.67 22.23
C ASN A 52 -18.98 -1.20 22.30
N ARG A 53 -19.65 -1.04 21.14
CA ARG A 53 -21.10 -0.77 21.10
C ARG A 53 -21.90 -1.83 21.85
N ARG A 54 -21.62 -3.12 21.66
CA ARG A 54 -22.33 -4.20 22.36
C ARG A 54 -22.12 -4.15 23.88
N VAL A 55 -20.93 -3.75 24.33
CA VAL A 55 -20.64 -3.55 25.75
C VAL A 55 -21.43 -2.36 26.30
N ASP A 56 -21.45 -1.24 25.59
CA ASP A 56 -22.17 -0.01 26.00
C ASP A 56 -23.69 -0.20 26.07
N TYR A 57 -24.27 -1.02 25.19
CA TYR A 57 -25.70 -1.34 25.24
C TYR A 57 -26.09 -2.33 26.36
N GLY A 58 -25.10 -2.97 27.00
CA GLY A 58 -25.30 -4.10 27.90
C GLY A 58 -25.90 -5.32 27.18
N GLU A 59 -25.63 -6.53 27.66
CA GLU A 59 -26.34 -7.75 27.22
C GLU A 59 -27.81 -7.76 27.68
N LEU A 60 -28.58 -6.72 27.38
CA LEU A 60 -30.02 -6.69 27.57
C LEU A 60 -30.64 -6.62 26.17
N GLY A 61 -31.17 -7.76 25.72
CA GLY A 61 -31.89 -7.94 24.46
C GLY A 61 -33.22 -7.17 24.39
N VAL A 62 -33.22 -5.90 24.79
CA VAL A 62 -34.36 -5.00 24.74
C VAL A 62 -33.94 -3.74 23.98
N ARG A 63 -34.37 -3.65 22.72
CA ARG A 63 -34.24 -2.41 21.93
C ARG A 63 -35.11 -1.34 22.57
N VAL A 64 -34.52 -0.40 23.30
CA VAL A 64 -35.22 0.83 23.70
C VAL A 64 -35.27 1.74 22.49
N GLN A 65 -36.40 1.76 21.78
CA GLN A 65 -36.66 2.79 20.76
C GLN A 65 -36.77 4.14 21.46
N SER A 66 -35.64 4.85 21.58
CA SER A 66 -35.65 6.24 22.02
C SER A 66 -36.38 7.06 20.95
N ARG A 67 -37.59 7.47 21.28
CA ARG A 67 -38.49 8.27 20.45
C ARG A 67 -37.90 9.69 20.30
N ASN A 68 -36.97 9.87 19.36
CA ASN A 68 -36.70 11.10 18.61
C ASN A 68 -35.34 11.00 17.91
N GLY A 69 -35.36 10.75 16.60
CA GLY A 69 -34.18 10.75 15.76
C GLY A 69 -34.34 9.75 14.63
N TYR A 70 -34.56 10.24 13.42
CA TYR A 70 -34.48 9.42 12.21
C TYR A 70 -32.98 9.20 11.92
N SER A 71 -32.32 8.37 12.72
CA SER A 71 -30.95 7.93 12.44
C SER A 71 -31.05 6.86 11.36
N ASP A 72 -30.49 7.12 10.18
CA ASP A 72 -30.29 6.09 9.15
C ASP A 72 -29.04 5.29 9.53
N PRO A 73 -29.19 4.12 10.19
CA PRO A 73 -28.05 3.39 10.74
C PRO A 73 -27.21 2.80 9.60
N THR A 74 -27.85 2.47 8.47
CA THR A 74 -27.21 1.94 7.28
C THR A 74 -26.44 3.02 6.53
N GLY A 75 -27.02 4.23 6.40
CA GLY A 75 -26.35 5.40 5.83
C GLY A 75 -25.13 5.86 6.66
N ASN A 76 -25.27 5.86 7.99
CA ASN A 76 -24.17 6.18 8.90
C ASN A 76 -23.04 5.14 8.85
N GLU A 77 -23.36 3.84 8.73
CA GLU A 77 -22.37 2.77 8.55
C GLU A 77 -21.60 2.91 7.23
N ALA A 78 -22.31 3.16 6.12
CA ALA A 78 -21.67 3.32 4.82
C ALA A 78 -20.73 4.54 4.79
N SER A 79 -21.17 5.65 5.39
CA SER A 79 -20.38 6.87 5.52
C SER A 79 -19.13 6.65 6.38
N PHE A 80 -19.27 5.94 7.50
CA PHE A 80 -18.13 5.58 8.35
C PHE A 80 -17.12 4.69 7.62
N ARG A 81 -17.58 3.67 6.89
CA ARG A 81 -16.70 2.77 6.12
C ARG A 81 -15.92 3.51 5.02
N ALA A 82 -16.55 4.50 4.38
CA ALA A 82 -15.90 5.34 3.38
C ALA A 82 -14.88 6.31 4.02
N ASN A 83 -15.25 6.95 5.13
CA ASN A 83 -14.36 7.82 5.90
C ASN A 83 -13.14 7.04 6.40
N LEU A 84 -13.34 5.82 6.90
CA LEU A 84 -12.27 4.96 7.41
C LEU A 84 -11.28 4.56 6.32
N GLU A 85 -11.76 4.25 5.11
CA GLU A 85 -10.87 3.95 4.00
C GLU A 85 -10.04 5.17 3.57
N SER A 86 -10.68 6.34 3.46
CA SER A 86 -9.98 7.59 3.17
C SER A 86 -8.96 7.92 4.26
N ALA A 87 -9.30 7.70 5.54
CA ALA A 87 -8.43 7.93 6.68
C ALA A 87 -7.17 7.06 6.62
N ILE A 88 -7.33 5.75 6.37
CA ILE A 88 -6.20 4.82 6.24
C ILE A 88 -5.30 5.20 5.06
N ARG A 89 -5.88 5.50 3.89
CA ARG A 89 -5.09 5.84 2.69
C ARG A 89 -4.34 7.16 2.80
N LYS A 90 -4.95 8.17 3.42
CA LYS A 90 -4.34 9.51 3.58
C LYS A 90 -3.47 9.64 4.83
N CYS A 91 -3.57 8.68 5.75
CA CYS A 91 -3.09 8.76 7.12
C CYS A 91 -3.69 9.94 7.90
N ASP A 92 -4.97 10.22 7.66
CA ASP A 92 -5.72 11.27 8.35
C ASP A 92 -6.79 10.63 9.23
N PHE A 93 -6.46 10.44 10.50
CA PHE A 93 -7.34 9.85 11.51
C PHE A 93 -8.04 10.91 12.38
N SER A 94 -8.13 12.15 11.89
CA SER A 94 -8.87 13.22 12.58
C SER A 94 -10.38 12.92 12.66
N GLY A 95 -11.07 13.54 13.62
CA GLY A 95 -12.53 13.43 13.75
C GLY A 95 -13.02 12.13 14.38
N ASP A 96 -12.40 11.71 15.48
CA ASP A 96 -12.87 10.61 16.35
C ASP A 96 -13.02 9.23 15.64
N ILE A 97 -12.38 9.08 14.48
CA ILE A 97 -12.42 7.85 13.68
C ILE A 97 -11.89 6.66 14.49
N LEU A 98 -10.83 6.88 15.29
CA LEU A 98 -10.23 5.86 16.15
C LEU A 98 -10.65 5.97 17.63
N GLU A 99 -11.65 6.79 17.96
CA GLU A 99 -12.16 6.90 19.33
C GLU A 99 -12.66 5.53 19.83
N GLY A 100 -12.26 5.18 21.05
CA GLY A 100 -12.60 3.92 21.71
C GLY A 100 -11.79 2.70 21.23
N ILE A 101 -10.77 2.88 20.38
CA ILE A 101 -9.92 1.78 19.91
C ILE A 101 -8.66 1.69 20.78
N ASP A 102 -8.42 0.52 21.37
CA ASP A 102 -7.34 0.28 22.32
C ASP A 102 -5.95 0.29 21.65
N ASN A 103 -5.85 -0.12 20.38
CA ASN A 103 -4.59 -0.20 19.62
C ASN A 103 -4.49 0.84 18.49
N SER A 104 -5.02 2.04 18.71
CA SER A 104 -5.03 3.12 17.71
C SER A 104 -3.63 3.50 17.19
N GLU A 105 -2.61 3.52 18.03
CA GLU A 105 -1.22 3.82 17.64
C GLU A 105 -0.69 2.84 16.58
N LYS A 106 -0.88 1.54 16.77
CA LYS A 106 -0.43 0.51 15.81
C LYS A 106 -1.15 0.62 14.46
N ILE A 107 -2.43 1.01 14.49
CA ILE A 107 -3.21 1.26 13.27
C ILE A 107 -2.64 2.45 12.51
N ILE A 108 -2.25 3.51 13.22
CA ILE A 108 -1.65 4.71 12.63
C ILE A 108 -0.28 4.36 12.01
N GLU A 109 0.60 3.69 12.77
CA GLU A 109 1.91 3.24 12.27
C GLU A 109 1.79 2.38 11.02
N GLU A 110 0.88 1.42 11.03
CA GLU A 110 0.64 0.54 9.89
C GLU A 110 0.09 1.30 8.67
N ALA A 111 -0.81 2.27 8.89
CA ALA A 111 -1.30 3.11 7.80
C ALA A 111 -0.18 3.93 7.17
N TYR A 112 0.76 4.47 7.97
CA TYR A 112 1.93 5.16 7.44
C TYR A 112 2.81 4.24 6.59
N ILE A 113 3.02 2.99 7.01
CA ILE A 113 3.77 2.00 6.21
C ILE A 113 3.07 1.77 4.87
N LEU A 114 1.74 1.60 4.87
CA LEU A 114 0.98 1.39 3.63
C LEU A 114 1.01 2.61 2.71
N LYS A 115 0.99 3.83 3.27
CA LYS A 115 1.14 5.07 2.51
C LYS A 115 2.52 5.18 1.87
N ASP A 116 3.58 4.91 2.62
CA ASP A 116 4.96 4.86 2.10
C ASP A 116 5.08 3.86 0.94
N MET A 117 4.49 2.67 1.08
CA MET A 117 4.45 1.68 -0.02
C MET A 117 3.76 2.22 -1.27
N MET A 118 2.60 2.88 -1.13
CA MET A 118 1.87 3.49 -2.26
C MET A 118 2.68 4.62 -2.92
N GLU A 119 3.34 5.46 -2.12
CA GLU A 119 4.14 6.60 -2.63
C GLU A 119 5.39 6.11 -3.37
N ILE A 120 6.12 5.13 -2.82
CA ILE A 120 7.29 4.55 -3.50
C ILE A 120 6.86 3.82 -4.77
N GLN A 121 5.75 3.08 -4.76
CA GLN A 121 5.23 2.44 -5.96
C GLN A 121 4.89 3.45 -7.04
N HIS A 122 4.16 4.52 -6.69
CA HIS A 122 3.80 5.56 -7.65
C HIS A 122 5.04 6.26 -8.22
N LEU A 123 6.02 6.56 -7.36
CA LEU A 123 7.31 7.09 -7.81
C LEU A 123 8.01 6.12 -8.76
N TYR A 124 7.96 4.82 -8.49
CA TYR A 124 8.52 3.79 -9.36
C TYR A 124 7.88 3.79 -10.74
N GLU A 125 6.54 3.84 -10.81
CA GLU A 125 5.78 3.93 -12.06
C GLU A 125 6.18 5.16 -12.88
N LEU A 126 6.27 6.33 -12.23
CA LEU A 126 6.70 7.57 -12.87
C LEU A 126 8.14 7.47 -13.42
N GLN A 127 9.07 6.86 -12.68
CA GLN A 127 10.45 6.68 -13.15
C GLN A 127 10.56 5.69 -14.33
N VAL A 128 9.70 4.68 -14.37
CA VAL A 128 9.58 3.79 -15.54
C VAL A 128 9.03 4.57 -16.74
N ASP A 129 8.06 5.46 -16.53
CA ASP A 129 7.45 6.28 -17.57
C ASP A 129 8.39 7.35 -18.15
N CYS A 130 9.36 7.84 -17.38
CA CYS A 130 10.41 8.76 -17.86
C CYS A 130 11.40 8.11 -18.85
N ARG A 131 11.38 6.79 -19.03
CA ARG A 131 12.27 6.10 -19.96
C ARG A 131 11.83 6.27 -21.42
N VAL A 132 12.78 6.03 -22.32
CA VAL A 132 12.51 5.99 -23.77
C VAL A 132 11.47 4.92 -24.07
N SER A 133 10.54 5.20 -25.00
CA SER A 133 9.36 4.38 -25.28
C SER A 133 9.65 2.89 -25.49
N GLU A 134 10.74 2.55 -26.18
CA GLU A 134 11.14 1.15 -26.41
C GLU A 134 11.56 0.44 -25.12
N GLU A 135 12.41 1.07 -24.30
CA GLU A 135 12.88 0.50 -23.03
C GLU A 135 11.73 0.44 -22.01
N ARG A 136 10.89 1.47 -21.97
CA ARG A 136 9.68 1.54 -21.14
C ARG A 136 8.75 0.37 -21.46
N ASN A 137 8.36 0.21 -22.72
CA ASN A 137 7.42 -0.84 -23.14
C ASN A 137 7.96 -2.24 -22.81
N LEU A 138 9.24 -2.48 -23.07
CA LEU A 138 9.90 -3.75 -22.76
C LEU A 138 9.90 -4.02 -21.25
N PHE A 139 10.30 -3.03 -20.46
CA PHE A 139 10.44 -3.17 -19.02
C PHE A 139 9.09 -3.28 -18.31
N GLN A 140 8.07 -2.54 -18.74
CA GLN A 140 6.70 -2.67 -18.22
C GLN A 140 6.14 -4.07 -18.43
N LYS A 141 6.28 -4.64 -19.64
CA LYS A 141 5.85 -6.03 -19.92
C LYS A 141 6.59 -7.04 -19.05
N TYR A 142 7.88 -6.81 -18.81
CA TYR A 142 8.66 -7.63 -17.89
C TYR A 142 8.19 -7.52 -16.43
N LEU A 143 7.94 -6.31 -15.94
CA LEU A 143 7.45 -6.05 -14.58
C LEU A 143 6.06 -6.66 -14.35
N ASN A 144 5.17 -6.55 -15.34
CA ASN A 144 3.83 -7.14 -15.32
C ASN A 144 3.85 -8.67 -15.49
N GLN A 145 5.02 -9.28 -15.70
CA GLN A 145 5.18 -10.71 -15.99
C GLN A 145 4.48 -11.17 -17.29
N GLU A 146 4.20 -10.24 -18.20
CA GLU A 146 3.65 -10.52 -19.53
C GLU A 146 4.73 -11.10 -20.47
N MET A 147 5.99 -10.74 -20.24
CA MET A 147 7.14 -11.27 -20.96
C MET A 147 8.21 -11.73 -19.98
N ASN A 148 8.69 -12.96 -20.17
CA ASN A 148 9.87 -13.45 -19.47
C ASN A 148 11.15 -13.09 -20.24
N LEU A 149 12.31 -13.39 -19.64
CA LEU A 149 13.62 -13.08 -20.22
C LEU A 149 13.87 -13.77 -21.57
N THR A 150 13.30 -14.96 -21.79
CA THR A 150 13.39 -15.70 -23.05
C THR A 150 12.54 -15.05 -24.13
N ASP A 151 11.34 -14.56 -23.78
CA ASP A 151 10.48 -13.82 -24.69
C ASP A 151 11.14 -12.49 -25.10
N ILE A 152 11.78 -11.82 -24.14
CA ILE A 152 12.55 -10.59 -24.38
C ILE A 152 13.71 -10.85 -25.34
N ALA A 153 14.49 -11.91 -25.09
CA ALA A 153 15.60 -12.30 -25.97
C ALA A 153 15.12 -12.55 -27.41
N SER A 154 14.02 -13.30 -27.55
CA SER A 154 13.42 -13.63 -28.84
C SER A 154 12.88 -12.38 -29.56
N SER A 155 12.14 -11.52 -28.85
CA SER A 155 11.55 -10.29 -29.41
C SER A 155 12.59 -9.27 -29.88
N CYS A 156 13.72 -9.19 -29.18
CA CYS A 156 14.81 -8.28 -29.50
C CYS A 156 15.84 -8.90 -30.48
N GLY A 157 15.72 -10.19 -30.80
CA GLY A 157 16.71 -10.90 -31.62
C GLY A 157 18.10 -10.97 -30.97
N ILE A 158 18.17 -11.04 -29.63
CA ILE A 158 19.42 -11.06 -28.86
C ILE A 158 19.58 -12.36 -28.08
N GLU A 159 20.81 -12.66 -27.67
CA GLU A 159 21.08 -13.78 -26.77
C GLU A 159 20.45 -13.55 -25.38
N TYR A 160 20.05 -14.65 -24.73
CA TYR A 160 19.45 -14.64 -23.39
C TYR A 160 20.27 -13.83 -22.37
N HIS A 161 21.59 -14.01 -22.35
CA HIS A 161 22.46 -13.30 -21.41
C HIS A 161 22.50 -11.78 -21.69
N SER A 162 22.35 -11.37 -22.94
CA SER A 162 22.22 -9.95 -23.32
C SER A 162 20.88 -9.37 -22.85
N ALA A 163 19.79 -10.14 -22.93
CA ALA A 163 18.49 -9.74 -22.38
C ALA A 163 18.55 -9.57 -20.84
N VAL A 164 19.19 -10.51 -20.13
CA VAL A 164 19.42 -10.41 -18.68
C VAL A 164 20.18 -9.12 -18.33
N LYS A 165 21.28 -8.84 -19.04
CA LYS A 165 22.06 -7.61 -18.83
C LYS A 165 21.23 -6.36 -19.08
N LYS A 166 20.43 -6.33 -20.15
CA LYS A 166 19.59 -5.18 -20.51
C LYS A 166 18.58 -4.87 -19.41
N ILE A 167 17.82 -5.87 -18.96
CA ILE A 167 16.82 -5.71 -17.89
C ILE A 167 17.48 -5.36 -16.56
N THR A 168 18.61 -5.99 -16.22
CA THR A 168 19.34 -5.67 -14.98
C THR A 168 19.85 -4.24 -14.98
N LYS A 169 20.32 -3.73 -16.13
CA LYS A 169 20.77 -2.34 -16.27
C LYS A 169 19.61 -1.36 -16.09
N ILE A 170 18.47 -1.60 -16.74
CA ILE A 170 17.27 -0.76 -16.59
C ILE A 170 16.83 -0.75 -15.11
N ARG A 171 16.70 -1.93 -14.50
CA ARG A 171 16.32 -2.06 -13.08
C ARG A 171 17.27 -1.28 -12.17
N LYS A 172 18.59 -1.41 -12.38
CA LYS A 172 19.59 -0.71 -11.56
C LYS A 172 19.47 0.80 -11.71
N SER A 173 19.28 1.30 -12.93
CA SER A 173 19.11 2.74 -13.19
C SER A 173 17.86 3.28 -12.50
N VAL A 174 16.73 2.60 -12.64
CA VAL A 174 15.46 2.99 -11.99
C VAL A 174 15.60 2.96 -10.47
N LYS A 175 16.21 1.89 -9.91
CA LYS A 175 16.44 1.79 -8.46
C LYS A 175 17.27 2.97 -7.95
N GLN A 176 18.37 3.28 -8.64
CA GLN A 176 19.29 4.34 -8.23
C GLN A 176 18.60 5.70 -8.24
N GLU A 177 17.89 6.04 -9.32
CA GLU A 177 17.17 7.32 -9.45
C GLU A 177 16.10 7.48 -8.35
N ILE A 178 15.32 6.43 -8.07
CA ILE A 178 14.32 6.46 -6.99
C ILE A 178 14.99 6.65 -5.63
N THR A 179 16.06 5.91 -5.36
CA THR A 179 16.77 5.98 -4.07
C THR A 179 17.35 7.37 -3.86
N GLU A 180 17.98 7.96 -4.88
CA GLU A 180 18.51 9.34 -4.84
C GLU A 180 17.38 10.36 -4.55
N ILE A 181 16.22 10.24 -5.20
CA ILE A 181 15.07 11.11 -4.93
C ILE A 181 14.58 10.99 -3.48
N LEU A 182 14.47 9.77 -2.97
CA LEU A 182 14.00 9.52 -1.59
C LEU A 182 15.00 10.01 -0.55
N GLU A 183 16.29 9.83 -0.78
CA GLU A 183 17.36 10.36 0.08
C GLU A 183 17.31 11.89 0.14
N VAL A 184 17.22 12.55 -1.02
CA VAL A 184 17.11 14.01 -1.10
C VAL A 184 15.85 14.51 -0.37
N ALA A 185 14.70 13.85 -0.55
CA ALA A 185 13.47 14.20 0.14
C ALA A 185 13.63 14.07 1.68
N SER A 186 14.25 12.99 2.16
CA SER A 186 14.50 12.79 3.59
C SER A 186 15.40 13.86 4.21
N CYS A 187 16.41 14.35 3.47
CA CYS A 187 17.28 15.44 3.92
C CYS A 187 16.54 16.79 4.03
N HIS A 188 15.61 17.08 3.11
CA HIS A 188 14.85 18.33 3.15
C HIS A 188 13.82 18.36 4.29
N VAL A 189 13.23 17.21 4.63
CA VAL A 189 12.26 17.12 5.75
C VAL A 189 12.96 17.17 7.12
N GLY A 190 14.24 16.79 7.20
CA GLY A 190 15.07 16.88 8.42
C GLY A 190 15.56 18.30 8.79
N THR A 191 15.15 19.34 8.07
CA THR A 191 15.40 20.75 8.43
C THR A 191 14.18 21.40 9.07
N LYS A 192 13.84 20.98 10.28
CA LYS A 192 13.04 21.77 11.23
C LYS A 192 13.54 21.55 12.66
#